data_AF-A0A4Y3WLS0-F1
#
_entry.id   AF-A0A4Y3WLS0-F1
#
_cell.length_a   1.000
_cell.length_b   1.000
_cell.length_c   1.000
_cell.angle_alpha   90.00
_cell.angle_beta   90.00
_cell.angle_gamma   90.00
#
_symmetry.space_group_name_H-M   'P 1'
#
loop_
_entity.id
_entity.type
_entity.pdbx_description
1 polymer ?
#
loop_
_entity_poly.entity_id
_entity_poly.type
_entity_poly.pdbx_seq_one_letter_code
_entity_poly.pdbx_strand_id
1 'polypeptide(L)'
;MPDFPRDGVVAVVKRDCPTCRLVEPVLAQLAGVVVYSQDDPAFPPGARDDTDLAASLALGVETVPTLVRFAAGAEVARTEGWLRPAWEELTGVDGLGAGLPEHRPGCGSRTQDPELADELLVRSRGHTLASRAVELTALEDEAEALFDRGWSDGLPVVAPTQARVLRMLDGTSRAPDEVVAVVPPNLVPVTVEKVAVNAVLAGCRPEYLPVVLAAVEAACTDEFNAHGLLATTWGAGPAIVVNGPVAAEIGLNSGGNALGQGTRANSTIGRALQLVIRNVGGGRPGGVDRATLGHPGKTGFCFAEDEAGSPWEPLSVSRGVAPGVSAVTVFAAEGPRGIADQISRTPDSLARSLAAGLRTVAHPKLVMGFDATLVVCPEHARVFAAAGWSRADLEGALAEALTLDPAEIVRGAGGIEEGVPAARATAPLPKFRPGGLMIVHAGGGAGMFSAVIGGWVGGAAGSTPVTREVRP
;
A
#
# COMPACT_ATOMS: atom_id res chain seq x y z
N MET A 1 -32.01 -13.07 -12.97
CA MET A 1 -32.25 -11.79 -12.29
C MET A 1 -33.61 -11.86 -11.61
N PRO A 2 -33.75 -11.33 -10.39
CA PRO A 2 -35.03 -11.29 -9.69
C PRO A 2 -36.05 -10.50 -10.51
N ASP A 3 -37.31 -10.95 -10.52
CA ASP A 3 -38.40 -10.30 -11.26
C ASP A 3 -39.17 -9.40 -10.29
N PHE A 4 -38.82 -8.11 -10.26
CA PHE A 4 -39.51 -7.11 -9.44
C PHE A 4 -40.73 -6.55 -10.18
N PRO A 5 -41.85 -6.32 -9.48
CA PRO A 5 -43.03 -5.75 -10.11
C PRO A 5 -42.76 -4.32 -10.60
N ARG A 6 -43.35 -3.96 -11.76
CA ARG A 6 -43.32 -2.58 -12.24
C ARG A 6 -44.05 -1.63 -11.29
N ASP A 7 -45.16 -2.07 -10.74
CA ASP A 7 -45.98 -1.34 -9.77
C ASP A 7 -46.41 -2.33 -8.67
N GLY A 8 -46.21 -1.98 -7.41
CA GLY A 8 -46.61 -2.83 -6.28
C GLY A 8 -45.65 -2.75 -5.09
N VAL A 9 -45.77 -3.71 -4.18
CA VAL A 9 -44.93 -3.81 -2.98
C VAL A 9 -44.19 -5.14 -3.00
N VAL A 10 -42.90 -5.08 -2.71
CA VAL A 10 -42.03 -6.24 -2.47
C VAL A 10 -41.71 -6.30 -0.99
N ALA A 11 -41.83 -7.46 -0.37
CA ALA A 11 -41.37 -7.70 1.00
C ALA A 11 -40.22 -8.71 0.99
N VAL A 12 -39.15 -8.42 1.72
CA VAL A 12 -38.04 -9.36 1.94
C VAL A 12 -38.03 -9.76 3.40
N VAL A 13 -38.06 -11.05 3.66
CA VAL A 13 -38.21 -11.62 5.01
C VAL A 13 -37.27 -12.80 5.23
N LYS A 14 -37.14 -13.23 6.48
CA LYS A 14 -36.50 -14.49 6.84
C LYS A 14 -37.22 -15.14 8.02
N ARG A 15 -37.40 -16.46 7.99
CA ARG A 15 -38.11 -17.23 9.02
C ARG A 15 -37.42 -17.17 10.37
N ASP A 16 -36.11 -17.06 10.41
CA ASP A 16 -35.34 -16.96 11.65
C ASP A 16 -35.52 -15.60 12.36
N CYS A 17 -36.05 -14.58 11.68
CA CYS A 17 -36.35 -13.28 12.29
C CYS A 17 -37.68 -13.33 13.07
N PRO A 18 -37.68 -13.05 14.40
CA PRO A 18 -38.91 -13.01 15.19
C PRO A 18 -39.91 -11.95 14.70
N THR A 19 -39.41 -10.81 14.21
CA THR A 19 -40.27 -9.75 13.65
C THR A 19 -40.91 -10.19 12.34
N CYS A 20 -40.19 -10.90 11.46
CA CYS A 20 -40.78 -11.49 10.25
C CYS A 20 -41.89 -12.49 10.58
N ARG A 21 -41.67 -13.36 11.58
CA ARG A 21 -42.72 -14.29 12.08
C ARG A 21 -43.92 -13.55 12.64
N LEU A 22 -43.71 -12.45 13.36
CA LEU A 22 -44.79 -11.64 13.91
C LEU A 22 -45.65 -11.00 12.81
N VAL A 23 -45.04 -10.52 11.73
CA VAL A 23 -45.74 -9.83 10.63
C VAL A 23 -46.21 -10.76 9.51
N GLU A 24 -45.98 -12.07 9.60
CA GLU A 24 -46.49 -13.05 8.61
C GLU A 24 -48.00 -12.89 8.35
N PRO A 25 -48.88 -12.78 9.36
CA PRO A 25 -50.32 -12.54 9.12
C PRO A 25 -50.61 -11.17 8.49
N VAL A 26 -49.72 -10.19 8.68
CA VAL A 26 -49.86 -8.84 8.09
C VAL A 26 -49.50 -8.87 6.61
N LEU A 27 -48.48 -9.62 6.21
CA LEU A 27 -48.14 -9.80 4.79
C LEU A 27 -49.31 -10.42 4.01
N ALA A 28 -50.09 -11.32 4.64
CA ALA A 28 -51.31 -11.88 4.04
C ALA A 28 -52.46 -10.86 3.88
N GLN A 29 -52.42 -9.72 4.60
CA GLN A 29 -53.39 -8.63 4.45
C GLN A 29 -53.08 -7.73 3.24
N LEU A 30 -51.86 -7.79 2.70
CA LEU A 30 -51.41 -6.97 1.59
C LEU A 30 -51.70 -7.67 0.25
N ALA A 31 -52.77 -7.26 -0.42
CA ALA A 31 -53.12 -7.80 -1.73
C ALA A 31 -52.03 -7.49 -2.77
N GLY A 32 -51.53 -8.51 -3.46
CA GLY A 32 -50.55 -8.35 -4.55
C GLY A 32 -49.11 -8.09 -4.09
N VAL A 33 -48.81 -8.21 -2.80
CA VAL A 33 -47.42 -8.16 -2.32
C VAL A 33 -46.61 -9.33 -2.88
N VAL A 34 -45.40 -9.05 -3.37
CA VAL A 34 -44.44 -10.09 -3.74
C VAL A 34 -43.49 -10.30 -2.56
N VAL A 35 -43.48 -11.50 -1.98
CA VAL A 35 -42.60 -11.80 -0.84
C VAL A 35 -41.41 -12.65 -1.29
N TYR A 36 -40.21 -12.29 -0.85
CA TYR A 36 -38.98 -13.08 -1.00
C TYR A 36 -38.49 -13.53 0.38
N SER A 37 -38.04 -14.79 0.48
CA SER A 37 -37.56 -15.38 1.73
C SER A 37 -36.10 -15.81 1.66
N GLN A 38 -35.29 -15.31 2.59
CA GLN A 38 -33.83 -15.47 2.60
C GLN A 38 -33.34 -16.82 3.11
N ASP A 39 -34.13 -17.55 3.90
CA ASP A 39 -33.67 -18.73 4.63
C ASP A 39 -34.61 -19.94 4.52
N ASP A 40 -35.90 -19.71 4.29
CA ASP A 40 -36.90 -20.75 4.13
C ASP A 40 -37.90 -20.36 3.04
N PRO A 41 -37.80 -20.96 1.84
CA PRO A 41 -38.70 -20.68 0.72
C PRO A 41 -40.18 -20.97 1.02
N ALA A 42 -40.49 -21.76 2.05
CA ALA A 42 -41.86 -22.05 2.46
C ALA A 42 -42.45 -20.99 3.40
N PHE A 43 -41.66 -19.99 3.81
CA PHE A 43 -42.08 -18.95 4.75
C PHE A 43 -41.99 -17.54 4.13
N PRO A 44 -43.04 -16.70 4.26
CA PRO A 44 -44.42 -17.11 4.50
C PRO A 44 -44.96 -17.95 3.33
N PRO A 45 -46.10 -18.65 3.49
CA PRO A 45 -46.72 -19.40 2.40
C PRO A 45 -46.88 -18.55 1.14
N GLY A 46 -46.34 -19.02 0.00
CA GLY A 46 -46.37 -18.30 -1.27
C GLY A 46 -45.21 -17.34 -1.51
N ALA A 47 -44.22 -17.28 -0.60
CA ALA A 47 -42.99 -16.55 -0.84
C ALA A 47 -42.18 -17.15 -2.01
N ARG A 48 -41.42 -16.28 -2.67
CA ARG A 48 -40.41 -16.64 -3.66
C ARG A 48 -39.12 -16.98 -2.93
N ASP A 49 -38.39 -17.96 -3.47
CA ASP A 49 -37.08 -18.35 -2.97
C ASP A 49 -36.06 -17.22 -3.19
N ASP A 50 -35.40 -16.83 -2.11
CA ASP A 50 -34.25 -15.92 -2.10
C ASP A 50 -33.15 -16.46 -1.18
N THR A 51 -33.04 -17.79 -1.06
CA THR A 51 -31.98 -18.44 -0.27
C THR A 51 -30.59 -18.21 -0.86
N ASP A 52 -30.49 -17.90 -2.15
CA ASP A 52 -29.27 -17.45 -2.80
C ASP A 52 -29.02 -15.93 -2.64
N LEU A 53 -29.95 -15.20 -2.03
CA LEU A 53 -29.91 -13.75 -1.76
C LEU A 53 -29.90 -12.86 -3.02
N ALA A 54 -30.22 -13.37 -4.21
CA ALA A 54 -30.19 -12.59 -5.44
C ALA A 54 -31.15 -11.39 -5.41
N ALA A 55 -32.37 -11.56 -4.87
CA ALA A 55 -33.34 -10.48 -4.73
C ALA A 55 -32.92 -9.50 -3.62
N SER A 56 -32.49 -10.02 -2.47
CA SER A 56 -31.98 -9.21 -1.37
C SER A 56 -30.81 -8.31 -1.75
N LEU A 57 -29.84 -8.84 -2.52
CA LEU A 57 -28.70 -8.07 -3.02
C LEU A 57 -29.13 -7.00 -4.03
N ALA A 58 -30.01 -7.34 -4.96
CA ALA A 58 -30.48 -6.39 -5.98
C ALA A 58 -31.29 -5.22 -5.38
N LEU A 59 -31.95 -5.44 -4.24
CA LEU A 59 -32.70 -4.42 -3.50
C LEU A 59 -31.85 -3.65 -2.47
N GLY A 60 -30.59 -4.05 -2.23
CA GLY A 60 -29.75 -3.47 -1.18
C GLY A 60 -30.38 -3.63 0.21
N VAL A 61 -30.87 -4.83 0.53
CA VAL A 61 -31.53 -5.11 1.81
C VAL A 61 -30.48 -5.38 2.89
N GLU A 62 -30.47 -4.57 3.95
CA GLU A 62 -29.59 -4.75 5.12
C GLU A 62 -30.35 -5.26 6.35
N THR A 63 -31.65 -5.01 6.41
CA THR A 63 -32.55 -5.38 7.52
C THR A 63 -33.74 -6.19 6.98
N VAL A 64 -34.32 -7.07 7.79
CA VAL A 64 -35.59 -7.77 7.50
C VAL A 64 -36.53 -7.74 8.72
N PRO A 65 -37.86 -7.63 8.54
CA PRO A 65 -38.55 -7.49 7.26
C PRO A 65 -38.26 -6.12 6.63
N THR A 66 -38.15 -6.06 5.31
CA THR A 66 -38.07 -4.80 4.55
C THR A 66 -39.17 -4.80 3.50
N LEU A 67 -39.94 -3.72 3.43
CA LEU A 67 -40.93 -3.49 2.38
C LEU A 67 -40.42 -2.40 1.45
N VAL A 68 -40.49 -2.66 0.15
CA VAL A 68 -40.09 -1.75 -0.92
C VAL A 68 -41.28 -1.54 -1.85
N ARG A 69 -41.68 -0.29 -2.07
CA ARG A 69 -42.72 0.07 -3.03
C ARG A 69 -42.10 0.44 -4.36
N PHE A 70 -42.61 -0.16 -5.43
CA PHE A 70 -42.29 0.15 -6.81
C PHE A 70 -43.41 0.92 -7.48
N ALA A 71 -43.05 1.92 -8.28
CA ALA A 71 -43.93 2.58 -9.24
C ALA A 71 -43.16 2.83 -10.55
N ALA A 72 -43.78 2.51 -11.68
CA ALA A 72 -43.17 2.61 -13.00
C ALA A 72 -41.78 1.92 -13.14
N GLY A 73 -41.53 0.87 -12.35
CA GLY A 73 -40.29 0.09 -12.35
C GLY A 73 -39.16 0.67 -11.49
N ALA A 74 -39.41 1.77 -10.77
CA ALA A 74 -38.45 2.37 -9.84
C ALA A 74 -38.94 2.21 -8.40
N GLU A 75 -38.00 2.05 -7.48
CA GLU A 75 -38.28 2.16 -6.06
C GLU A 75 -38.70 3.60 -5.72
N VAL A 76 -39.83 3.76 -5.03
CA VAL A 76 -40.37 5.06 -4.61
C VAL A 76 -40.47 5.25 -3.10
N ALA A 77 -40.47 4.16 -2.33
CA ALA A 77 -40.48 4.20 -0.87
C ALA A 77 -40.00 2.86 -0.29
N ARG A 78 -39.41 2.88 0.90
CA ARG A 78 -39.11 1.67 1.68
C ARG A 78 -39.33 1.85 3.17
N THR A 79 -39.51 0.75 3.88
CA THR A 79 -39.52 0.69 5.35
C THR A 79 -38.82 -0.57 5.83
N GLU A 80 -38.19 -0.51 7.00
CA GLU A 80 -37.43 -1.59 7.61
C GLU A 80 -37.97 -1.91 9.00
N GLY A 81 -37.97 -3.20 9.36
CA GLY A 81 -38.64 -3.66 10.57
C GLY A 81 -40.16 -3.54 10.45
N TRP A 82 -40.82 -3.59 11.60
CA TRP A 82 -42.26 -3.42 11.71
C TRP A 82 -42.56 -2.10 12.42
N LEU A 83 -43.19 -1.17 11.72
CA LEU A 83 -43.78 0.02 12.29
C LEU A 83 -45.12 0.23 11.59
N ARG A 84 -46.22 0.01 12.31
CA ARG A 84 -47.56 -0.02 11.71
C ARG A 84 -47.86 1.23 10.88
N PRO A 85 -47.72 2.48 11.40
CA PRO A 85 -48.04 3.67 10.59
C PRO A 85 -47.20 3.77 9.30
N ALA A 86 -45.93 3.37 9.34
CA ALA A 86 -45.06 3.41 8.16
C ALA A 86 -45.44 2.35 7.11
N TRP A 87 -45.87 1.16 7.56
CA TRP A 87 -46.39 0.13 6.66
C TRP A 87 -47.73 0.54 6.05
N GLU A 88 -48.63 1.11 6.84
CA GLU A 88 -49.93 1.61 6.36
C GLU A 88 -49.74 2.75 5.35
N GLU A 89 -48.84 3.71 5.63
CA GLU A 89 -48.50 4.79 4.70
C GLU A 89 -47.88 4.28 3.40
N LEU A 90 -46.92 3.35 3.49
CA LEU A 90 -46.23 2.79 2.32
C LEU A 90 -47.19 2.00 1.44
N THR A 91 -48.06 1.19 2.04
CA THR A 91 -48.95 0.26 1.31
C THR A 91 -50.30 0.88 0.94
N GLY A 92 -50.73 1.94 1.63
CA GLY A 92 -52.06 2.52 1.52
C GLY A 92 -53.18 1.65 2.11
N VAL A 93 -52.85 0.70 2.99
CA VAL A 93 -53.80 -0.22 3.64
C VAL A 93 -53.86 0.12 5.13
N ASP A 94 -55.04 0.48 5.63
CA ASP A 94 -55.25 0.81 7.04
C ASP A 94 -55.57 -0.43 7.90
N GLY A 95 -55.31 -0.35 9.20
CA GLY A 95 -55.71 -1.35 10.19
C GLY A 95 -54.79 -2.58 10.21
N LEU A 96 -53.56 -2.45 9.71
CA LEU A 96 -52.62 -3.57 9.59
C LEU A 96 -52.25 -4.12 10.98
N GLY A 97 -52.25 -5.45 11.11
CA GLY A 97 -51.76 -6.11 12.32
C GLY A 97 -52.57 -5.80 13.58
N ALA A 98 -53.91 -5.75 13.49
CA ALA A 98 -54.78 -5.63 14.66
C ALA A 98 -54.39 -6.63 15.78
N GLY A 99 -54.10 -6.11 16.98
CA GLY A 99 -53.64 -6.92 18.13
C GLY A 99 -52.11 -7.16 18.21
N LEU A 100 -51.33 -6.75 17.20
CA LEU A 100 -49.87 -6.76 17.25
C LEU A 100 -49.33 -5.48 17.90
N PRO A 101 -48.14 -5.54 18.55
CA PRO A 101 -47.41 -4.33 18.96
C PRO A 101 -47.25 -3.35 17.79
N GLU A 102 -47.30 -2.05 18.06
CA GLU A 102 -47.20 -1.03 17.00
C GLU A 102 -45.83 -1.02 16.30
N HIS A 103 -44.77 -1.37 17.04
CA HIS A 103 -43.40 -1.36 16.57
C HIS A 103 -42.63 -2.60 17.02
N ARG A 104 -41.81 -3.15 16.12
CA ARG A 104 -40.73 -4.10 16.41
C ARG A 104 -39.55 -3.83 15.49
N PRO A 105 -38.31 -3.77 16.02
CA PRO A 105 -37.13 -3.65 15.17
C PRO A 105 -36.97 -4.89 14.29
N GLY A 106 -36.39 -4.73 13.10
CA GLY A 106 -35.99 -5.85 12.26
C GLY A 106 -34.75 -6.58 12.79
N CYS A 107 -34.38 -7.66 12.11
CA CYS A 107 -33.09 -8.33 12.28
C CYS A 107 -32.20 -8.04 11.07
N GLY A 108 -30.88 -8.19 11.22
CA GLY A 108 -29.96 -8.11 10.09
C GLY A 108 -30.32 -9.12 9.00
N SER A 109 -30.32 -8.66 7.75
CA SER A 109 -30.46 -9.48 6.55
C SER A 109 -29.35 -10.52 6.47
N ARG A 110 -29.60 -11.66 5.82
CA ARG A 110 -28.54 -12.65 5.52
C ARG A 110 -27.45 -12.11 4.58
N THR A 111 -27.70 -11.01 3.86
CA THR A 111 -26.67 -10.29 3.11
C THR A 111 -25.59 -9.67 4.00
N GLN A 112 -25.87 -9.52 5.30
CA GLN A 112 -24.95 -9.00 6.32
C GLN A 112 -24.28 -10.15 7.11
N ASP A 113 -24.50 -11.41 6.73
CA ASP A 113 -23.89 -12.57 7.38
C ASP A 113 -22.39 -12.62 7.07
N PRO A 114 -21.51 -12.52 8.09
CA PRO A 114 -20.06 -12.60 7.89
C PRO A 114 -19.61 -13.91 7.22
N GLU A 115 -20.35 -15.00 7.38
CA GLU A 115 -20.03 -16.29 6.75
C GLU A 115 -20.28 -16.28 5.23
N LEU A 116 -21.20 -15.43 4.75
CA LEU A 116 -21.55 -15.30 3.33
C LEU A 116 -20.87 -14.10 2.66
N ALA A 117 -20.30 -13.17 3.42
CA ALA A 117 -19.78 -11.90 2.91
C ALA A 117 -18.77 -12.07 1.76
N ASP A 118 -17.83 -13.01 1.89
CA ASP A 118 -16.82 -13.28 0.85
C ASP A 118 -17.47 -13.87 -0.42
N GLU A 119 -18.40 -14.81 -0.27
CA GLU A 119 -19.11 -15.42 -1.40
C GLU A 119 -19.96 -14.37 -2.14
N LEU A 120 -20.72 -13.56 -1.42
CA LEU A 120 -21.59 -12.52 -1.99
C LEU A 120 -20.77 -11.42 -2.69
N LEU A 121 -19.62 -11.04 -2.12
CA LEU A 121 -18.70 -10.10 -2.76
C LEU A 121 -18.17 -10.66 -4.09
N VAL A 122 -17.75 -11.93 -4.11
CA VAL A 122 -17.26 -12.58 -5.34
C VAL A 122 -18.39 -12.77 -6.35
N ARG A 123 -19.59 -13.13 -5.93
CA ARG A 123 -20.74 -13.26 -6.84
C ARG A 123 -21.12 -11.92 -7.49
N SER A 124 -21.09 -10.84 -6.71
CA SER A 124 -21.46 -9.51 -7.20
C SER A 124 -20.37 -8.87 -8.07
N ARG A 125 -19.09 -8.96 -7.67
CA ARG A 125 -17.99 -8.22 -8.30
C ARG A 125 -16.88 -9.10 -8.89
N GLY A 126 -16.87 -10.41 -8.66
CA GLY A 126 -15.81 -11.30 -9.13
C GLY A 126 -15.62 -11.33 -10.65
N HIS A 127 -16.66 -11.00 -11.42
CA HIS A 127 -16.59 -10.86 -12.87
C HIS A 127 -15.73 -9.68 -13.35
N THR A 128 -15.37 -8.74 -12.47
CA THR A 128 -14.47 -7.62 -12.80
C THR A 128 -12.99 -8.00 -12.74
N LEU A 129 -12.68 -9.19 -12.23
CA LEU A 129 -11.30 -9.70 -12.16
C LEU A 129 -10.96 -10.48 -13.45
N ALA A 130 -9.79 -10.20 -14.02
CA ALA A 130 -9.29 -10.85 -15.23
C ALA A 130 -8.21 -11.91 -14.94
N SER A 131 -7.60 -11.92 -13.75
CA SER A 131 -6.58 -12.91 -13.40
C SER A 131 -7.16 -14.32 -13.36
N ARG A 132 -6.38 -15.26 -13.90
CA ARG A 132 -6.65 -16.69 -13.79
C ARG A 132 -6.78 -17.11 -12.31
N ALA A 133 -7.91 -17.70 -11.95
CA ALA A 133 -8.11 -18.40 -10.68
C ALA A 133 -7.30 -19.70 -10.65
N VAL A 134 -6.68 -19.97 -9.50
CA VAL A 134 -5.94 -21.21 -9.26
C VAL A 134 -6.59 -21.93 -8.11
N GLU A 135 -7.24 -23.05 -8.42
CA GLU A 135 -7.86 -23.92 -7.42
C GLU A 135 -6.77 -24.72 -6.69
N LEU A 136 -6.86 -24.74 -5.37
CA LEU A 136 -6.10 -25.64 -4.51
C LEU A 136 -6.98 -26.82 -4.14
N THR A 137 -6.40 -28.02 -4.10
CA THR A 137 -7.13 -29.19 -3.61
C THR A 137 -7.29 -29.12 -2.09
N ALA A 138 -8.31 -29.80 -1.55
CA ALA A 138 -8.60 -29.78 -0.11
C ALA A 138 -7.46 -30.35 0.79
N LEU A 139 -6.47 -31.03 0.20
CA LEU A 139 -5.31 -31.58 0.90
C LEU A 139 -4.06 -30.70 0.79
N GLU A 140 -4.07 -29.68 -0.06
CA GLU A 140 -2.96 -28.73 -0.18
C GLU A 140 -3.02 -27.71 0.96
N ASP A 141 -1.93 -27.57 1.70
CA ASP A 141 -1.75 -26.41 2.58
C ASP A 141 -1.56 -25.15 1.73
N GLU A 142 -2.33 -24.11 2.02
CA GLU A 142 -2.34 -22.87 1.24
C GLU A 142 -0.96 -22.20 1.25
N ALA A 143 -0.29 -22.10 2.40
CA ALA A 143 0.99 -21.43 2.50
C ALA A 143 2.09 -22.19 1.75
N GLU A 144 2.14 -23.52 1.91
CA GLU A 144 3.09 -24.37 1.19
C GLU A 144 2.82 -24.38 -0.32
N ALA A 145 1.56 -24.42 -0.74
CA ALA A 145 1.16 -24.37 -2.14
C ALA A 145 1.64 -23.09 -2.84
N LEU A 146 1.56 -21.94 -2.16
CA LEU A 146 2.06 -20.65 -2.66
C LEU A 146 3.58 -20.57 -2.63
N PHE A 147 4.23 -21.18 -1.64
CA PHE A 147 5.68 -21.27 -1.54
C PHE A 147 6.28 -22.13 -2.65
N ASP A 148 5.76 -23.35 -2.87
CA ASP A 148 6.23 -24.31 -3.86
C ASP A 148 6.07 -23.81 -5.30
N ARG A 149 5.01 -23.04 -5.57
CA ARG A 149 4.81 -22.35 -6.86
C ARG A 149 5.74 -21.15 -7.03
N GLY A 150 6.52 -20.82 -6.00
CA GLY A 150 7.46 -19.72 -5.97
C GLY A 150 6.76 -18.38 -6.08
N TRP A 151 5.65 -18.16 -5.38
CA TRP A 151 4.97 -16.85 -5.29
C TRP A 151 5.34 -16.07 -4.03
N SER A 152 5.99 -16.73 -3.08
CA SER A 152 6.56 -16.15 -1.87
C SER A 152 8.01 -15.71 -2.07
N ASP A 153 8.44 -14.72 -1.29
CA ASP A 153 9.80 -14.21 -1.12
C ASP A 153 10.62 -14.97 -0.04
N GLY A 154 10.11 -16.12 0.43
CA GLY A 154 10.68 -16.90 1.52
C GLY A 154 9.94 -16.73 2.84
N LEU A 155 9.09 -15.71 2.97
CA LEU A 155 8.19 -15.51 4.11
C LEU A 155 6.79 -16.05 3.80
N PRO A 156 5.99 -16.44 4.80
CA PRO A 156 4.57 -16.70 4.60
C PRO A 156 3.86 -15.53 3.90
N VAL A 157 2.90 -15.85 3.05
CA VAL A 157 2.11 -14.88 2.28
C VAL A 157 0.62 -15.07 2.59
N VAL A 158 -0.16 -14.00 2.45
CA VAL A 158 -1.62 -14.12 2.53
C VAL A 158 -2.15 -14.50 1.16
N ALA A 159 -2.89 -15.61 1.03
CA ALA A 159 -3.38 -16.00 -0.28
C ALA A 159 -4.34 -14.95 -0.87
N PRO A 160 -4.15 -14.56 -2.14
CA PRO A 160 -4.93 -13.53 -2.80
C PRO A 160 -6.23 -14.13 -3.35
N THR A 161 -7.12 -14.57 -2.46
CA THR A 161 -8.47 -15.01 -2.84
C THR A 161 -9.22 -13.87 -3.52
N GLN A 162 -10.19 -14.20 -4.38
CA GLN A 162 -10.96 -13.19 -5.12
C GLN A 162 -11.58 -12.15 -4.18
N ALA A 163 -12.17 -12.57 -3.05
CA ALA A 163 -12.74 -11.67 -2.05
C ALA A 163 -11.71 -10.70 -1.45
N ARG A 164 -10.50 -11.19 -1.11
CA ARG A 164 -9.42 -10.35 -0.58
C ARG A 164 -8.89 -9.37 -1.62
N VAL A 165 -8.80 -9.77 -2.88
CA VAL A 165 -8.39 -8.89 -3.99
C VAL A 165 -9.45 -7.82 -4.26
N LEU A 166 -10.73 -8.18 -4.27
CA LEU A 166 -11.83 -7.21 -4.41
C LEU A 166 -11.82 -6.17 -3.29
N ARG A 167 -11.63 -6.59 -2.03
CA ARG A 167 -11.46 -5.66 -0.90
C ARG A 167 -10.20 -4.79 -1.04
N MET A 168 -9.11 -5.36 -1.53
CA MET A 168 -7.88 -4.60 -1.78
C MET A 168 -8.11 -3.49 -2.82
N LEU A 169 -8.87 -3.80 -3.87
CA LEU A 169 -9.24 -2.84 -4.93
C LEU A 169 -10.13 -1.70 -4.42
N ASP A 170 -10.85 -1.86 -3.32
CA ASP A 170 -11.60 -0.75 -2.68
C ASP A 170 -10.69 0.36 -2.14
N GLY A 171 -9.39 0.07 -2.03
CA GLY A 171 -8.37 1.06 -1.69
C GLY A 171 -8.04 2.05 -2.80
N THR A 172 -8.56 1.86 -4.02
CA THR A 172 -8.29 2.76 -5.13
C THR A 172 -9.51 3.07 -6.00
N SER A 173 -9.49 4.23 -6.66
CA SER A 173 -10.50 4.60 -7.67
C SER A 173 -10.17 4.10 -9.08
N ARG A 174 -8.95 3.58 -9.30
CA ARG A 174 -8.46 3.12 -10.59
C ARG A 174 -9.12 1.82 -11.04
N ALA A 175 -9.31 1.66 -12.35
CA ALA A 175 -9.95 0.48 -12.91
C ALA A 175 -9.03 -0.76 -12.76
N PRO A 176 -9.55 -1.95 -12.39
CA PRO A 176 -8.73 -3.14 -12.16
C PRO A 176 -7.86 -3.57 -13.35
N ASP A 177 -8.32 -3.31 -14.58
CA ASP A 177 -7.66 -3.64 -15.84
C ASP A 177 -6.69 -2.57 -16.34
N GLU A 178 -6.66 -1.39 -15.70
CA GLU A 178 -5.73 -0.32 -16.03
C GLU A 178 -4.28 -0.79 -15.86
N VAL A 179 -3.45 -0.60 -16.89
CA VAL A 179 -2.02 -0.90 -16.83
C VAL A 179 -1.31 0.18 -16.02
N VAL A 180 -0.65 -0.22 -14.94
CA VAL A 180 0.11 0.66 -14.05
C VAL A 180 1.50 0.93 -14.63
N ALA A 181 2.18 -0.13 -15.08
CA ALA A 181 3.53 -0.04 -15.64
C ALA A 181 3.91 -1.30 -16.44
N VAL A 182 5.08 -1.27 -17.07
CA VAL A 182 5.74 -2.45 -17.65
C VAL A 182 6.89 -2.85 -16.73
N VAL A 183 6.77 -4.02 -16.09
CA VAL A 183 7.66 -4.41 -14.98
C VAL A 183 8.92 -5.10 -15.51
N PRO A 184 10.13 -4.54 -15.28
CA PRO A 184 11.38 -5.23 -15.59
C PRO A 184 11.64 -6.37 -14.59
N PRO A 185 12.50 -7.35 -14.92
CA PRO A 185 13.28 -7.49 -16.16
C PRO A 185 12.51 -8.07 -17.36
N ASN A 186 11.43 -8.83 -17.15
CA ASN A 186 10.69 -9.49 -18.24
C ASN A 186 9.90 -8.52 -19.14
N LEU A 187 9.76 -7.25 -18.73
CA LEU A 187 9.00 -6.22 -19.43
C LEU A 187 7.53 -6.62 -19.65
N VAL A 188 6.90 -7.11 -18.58
CA VAL A 188 5.51 -7.55 -18.59
C VAL A 188 4.60 -6.42 -18.08
N PRO A 189 3.52 -6.06 -18.80
CA PRO A 189 2.52 -5.12 -18.30
C PRO A 189 1.90 -5.62 -16.99
N VAL A 190 1.83 -4.75 -15.98
CA VAL A 190 1.15 -5.03 -14.71
C VAL A 190 -0.08 -4.15 -14.58
N THR A 191 -1.24 -4.75 -14.33
CA THR A 191 -2.50 -4.03 -14.10
C THR A 191 -2.69 -3.69 -12.63
N VAL A 192 -3.63 -2.80 -12.31
CA VAL A 192 -4.04 -2.49 -10.93
C VAL A 192 -4.43 -3.77 -10.18
N GLU A 193 -5.19 -4.67 -10.81
CA GLU A 193 -5.54 -5.96 -10.23
C GLU A 193 -4.30 -6.81 -9.88
N LYS A 194 -3.29 -6.87 -10.77
CA LYS A 194 -2.07 -7.62 -10.50
C LYS A 194 -1.22 -7.00 -9.40
N VAL A 195 -1.22 -5.67 -9.27
CA VAL A 195 -0.60 -5.00 -8.12
C VAL A 195 -1.38 -5.34 -6.84
N ALA A 196 -2.71 -5.30 -6.87
CA ALA A 196 -3.57 -5.66 -5.73
C ALA A 196 -3.35 -7.11 -5.28
N VAL A 197 -3.22 -8.06 -6.20
CA VAL A 197 -2.87 -9.47 -5.89
C VAL A 197 -1.56 -9.56 -5.11
N ASN A 198 -0.50 -8.85 -5.55
CA ASN A 198 0.79 -8.86 -4.85
C ASN A 198 0.77 -8.07 -3.54
N ALA A 199 -0.06 -7.03 -3.44
CA ALA A 199 -0.30 -6.31 -2.19
C ALA A 199 -1.00 -7.21 -1.16
N VAL A 200 -1.98 -8.03 -1.57
CA VAL A 200 -2.58 -9.04 -0.69
C VAL A 200 -1.53 -10.05 -0.26
N LEU A 201 -0.74 -10.62 -1.18
CA LEU A 201 0.35 -11.55 -0.85
C LEU A 201 1.31 -10.97 0.20
N ALA A 202 1.68 -9.70 0.07
CA ALA A 202 2.55 -9.00 1.01
C ALA A 202 1.90 -8.80 2.40
N GLY A 203 0.57 -8.87 2.47
CA GLY A 203 -0.21 -8.59 3.67
C GLY A 203 -0.61 -7.12 3.80
N CYS A 204 -0.66 -6.33 2.72
CA CYS A 204 -1.14 -4.95 2.77
C CYS A 204 -2.61 -4.85 3.23
N ARG A 205 -3.03 -3.65 3.66
CA ARG A 205 -4.44 -3.27 3.77
C ARG A 205 -4.85 -2.46 2.53
N PRO A 206 -6.16 -2.39 2.20
CA PRO A 206 -6.64 -1.65 1.02
C PRO A 206 -6.13 -0.22 0.96
N GLU A 207 -6.15 0.52 2.07
CA GLU A 207 -5.71 1.91 2.12
C GLU A 207 -4.21 2.11 1.82
N TYR A 208 -3.42 1.03 1.72
CA TYR A 208 -2.00 1.09 1.32
C TYR A 208 -1.84 0.99 -0.21
N LEU A 209 -2.85 0.50 -0.93
CA LEU A 209 -2.77 0.22 -2.36
C LEU A 209 -2.37 1.46 -3.20
N PRO A 210 -2.90 2.68 -2.95
CA PRO A 210 -2.45 3.88 -3.68
C PRO A 210 -0.95 4.12 -3.60
N VAL A 211 -0.35 3.89 -2.42
CA VAL A 211 1.09 4.04 -2.20
C VAL A 211 1.87 2.96 -2.94
N VAL A 212 1.38 1.72 -2.95
CA VAL A 212 2.00 0.61 -3.70
C VAL A 212 1.95 0.90 -5.21
N LEU A 213 0.83 1.39 -5.73
CA LEU A 213 0.67 1.76 -7.14
C LEU A 213 1.67 2.85 -7.54
N ALA A 214 1.76 3.93 -6.77
CA ALA A 214 2.73 5.00 -7.01
C ALA A 214 4.18 4.50 -6.94
N ALA A 215 4.48 3.56 -6.02
CA ALA A 215 5.80 2.96 -5.90
C ALA A 215 6.15 2.07 -7.11
N VAL A 216 5.20 1.30 -7.64
CA VAL A 216 5.37 0.53 -8.87
C VAL A 216 5.60 1.46 -10.06
N GLU A 217 4.83 2.55 -10.19
CA GLU A 217 5.01 3.57 -11.22
C GLU A 217 6.39 4.23 -11.15
N ALA A 218 6.89 4.53 -9.96
CA ALA A 218 8.21 5.12 -9.77
C ALA A 218 9.34 4.13 -10.07
N ALA A 219 9.20 2.87 -9.65
CA ALA A 219 10.20 1.83 -9.85
C ALA A 219 10.30 1.32 -11.29
N CYS A 220 9.22 1.41 -12.06
CA CYS A 220 9.18 0.90 -13.45
C CYS A 220 9.43 2.02 -14.47
N THR A 221 10.48 2.80 -14.24
CA THR A 221 10.94 3.88 -15.13
C THR A 221 12.35 3.61 -15.63
N ASP A 222 12.69 4.18 -16.78
CA ASP A 222 14.06 4.11 -17.32
C ASP A 222 15.04 4.84 -16.40
N GLU A 223 14.60 5.93 -15.76
CA GLU A 223 15.39 6.72 -14.83
C GLU A 223 15.72 5.95 -13.55
N PHE A 224 14.76 5.22 -12.97
CA PHE A 224 15.03 4.37 -11.81
C PHE A 224 15.84 3.12 -12.19
N ASN A 225 15.65 2.58 -13.41
CA ASN A 225 16.39 1.45 -13.94
C ASN A 225 16.36 0.21 -13.02
N ALA A 226 15.16 -0.25 -12.65
CA ALA A 226 15.00 -1.45 -11.82
C ALA A 226 15.64 -2.70 -12.46
N HIS A 227 15.70 -2.79 -13.80
CA HIS A 227 16.40 -3.90 -14.48
C HIS A 227 17.88 -3.92 -14.09
N GLY A 228 18.60 -2.80 -14.28
CA GLY A 228 20.01 -2.70 -13.95
C GLY A 228 20.27 -2.93 -12.47
N LEU A 229 19.39 -2.40 -11.61
CA LEU A 229 19.48 -2.59 -10.16
C LEU A 229 19.32 -4.05 -9.74
N LEU A 230 18.55 -4.87 -10.47
CA LEU A 230 18.45 -6.31 -10.20
C LEU A 230 19.64 -7.08 -10.79
N ALA A 231 20.05 -6.72 -12.00
CA ALA A 231 21.12 -7.41 -12.73
C ALA A 231 22.53 -7.11 -12.20
N THR A 232 22.67 -6.10 -11.33
CA THR A 232 23.94 -5.76 -10.68
C THR A 232 24.39 -6.83 -9.69
N THR A 233 25.70 -7.00 -9.56
CA THR A 233 26.31 -7.82 -8.50
C THR A 233 26.38 -7.07 -7.16
N TRP A 234 26.05 -5.77 -7.15
CA TRP A 234 25.94 -4.99 -5.93
C TRP A 234 24.68 -5.35 -5.14
N GLY A 235 24.76 -5.23 -3.82
CA GLY A 235 23.68 -5.67 -2.92
C GLY A 235 22.50 -4.72 -2.79
N ALA A 236 22.25 -3.81 -3.73
CA ALA A 236 21.18 -2.83 -3.59
C ALA A 236 19.81 -3.39 -4.02
N GLY A 237 18.73 -2.80 -3.50
CA GLY A 237 17.35 -3.01 -3.93
C GLY A 237 16.53 -1.73 -3.84
N PRO A 238 15.29 -1.71 -4.35
CA PRO A 238 14.41 -0.55 -4.21
C PRO A 238 14.01 -0.32 -2.75
N ALA A 239 14.14 0.93 -2.30
CA ALA A 239 13.57 1.44 -1.07
C ALA A 239 12.63 2.61 -1.35
N ILE A 240 11.70 2.86 -0.42
CA ILE A 240 10.62 3.83 -0.54
C ILE A 240 10.66 4.79 0.65
N VAL A 241 10.71 6.09 0.37
CA VAL A 241 10.32 7.13 1.34
C VAL A 241 8.94 7.64 0.97
N VAL A 242 8.05 7.74 1.96
CA VAL A 242 6.70 8.28 1.78
C VAL A 242 6.59 9.63 2.47
N ASN A 243 5.97 10.58 1.77
CA ASN A 243 5.74 11.96 2.19
C ASN A 243 4.25 12.29 2.14
N GLY A 244 3.85 13.32 2.89
CA GLY A 244 2.52 13.91 2.92
C GLY A 244 1.50 13.20 3.81
N PRO A 245 0.23 13.67 3.79
CA PRO A 245 -0.82 13.23 4.71
C PRO A 245 -1.06 11.72 4.74
N VAL A 246 -0.85 11.03 3.60
CA VAL A 246 -1.06 9.59 3.48
C VAL A 246 -0.24 8.80 4.50
N ALA A 247 0.95 9.27 4.87
CA ALA A 247 1.79 8.57 5.85
C ALA A 247 1.08 8.45 7.21
N ALA A 248 0.44 9.53 7.67
CA ALA A 248 -0.32 9.54 8.92
C ALA A 248 -1.62 8.74 8.79
N GLU A 249 -2.35 8.90 7.68
CA GLU A 249 -3.63 8.22 7.41
C GLU A 249 -3.51 6.69 7.45
N ILE A 250 -2.40 6.14 6.93
CA ILE A 250 -2.17 4.70 6.89
C ILE A 250 -1.35 4.16 8.08
N GLY A 251 -0.96 5.05 9.01
CA GLY A 251 -0.14 4.72 10.17
C GLY A 251 1.28 4.24 9.79
N LEU A 252 1.89 4.85 8.78
CA LEU A 252 3.26 4.58 8.39
C LEU A 252 4.24 5.27 9.36
N ASN A 253 5.18 4.52 9.93
CA ASN A 253 6.11 5.04 10.93
C ASN A 253 7.23 5.86 10.30
N SER A 254 7.49 7.05 10.86
CA SER A 254 8.66 7.90 10.64
C SER A 254 9.53 8.06 11.90
N GLY A 255 9.07 7.60 13.06
CA GLY A 255 9.66 7.86 14.36
C GLY A 255 10.64 6.79 14.85
N GLY A 256 10.56 6.43 16.13
CA GLY A 256 11.41 5.39 16.73
C GLY A 256 11.43 4.11 15.88
N ASN A 257 12.62 3.56 15.64
CA ASN A 257 12.81 2.37 14.79
C ASN A 257 12.34 2.53 13.32
N ALA A 258 12.35 3.75 12.76
CA ALA A 258 11.87 4.05 11.39
C ALA A 258 12.38 3.11 10.29
N LEU A 259 13.64 2.63 10.40
CA LEU A 259 14.28 1.76 9.40
C LEU A 259 14.23 0.26 9.76
N GLY A 260 13.63 -0.11 10.90
CA GLY A 260 13.56 -1.49 11.41
C GLY A 260 12.16 -2.08 11.28
N GLN A 261 11.78 -2.98 12.21
CA GLN A 261 10.40 -3.45 12.33
C GLN A 261 9.49 -2.27 12.71
N GLY A 262 8.73 -1.77 11.73
CA GLY A 262 7.80 -0.66 11.88
C GLY A 262 6.37 -1.13 12.09
N THR A 263 5.42 -0.42 11.47
CA THR A 263 4.02 -0.86 11.41
C THR A 263 3.79 -1.85 10.26
N ARG A 264 2.56 -2.35 10.15
CA ARG A 264 2.14 -3.15 9.00
C ARG A 264 2.39 -2.42 7.68
N ALA A 265 2.18 -1.10 7.63
CA ALA A 265 2.44 -0.31 6.42
C ALA A 265 3.94 -0.33 6.04
N ASN A 266 4.85 -0.09 6.99
CA ASN A 266 6.31 -0.13 6.74
C ASN A 266 6.75 -1.50 6.21
N SER A 267 6.25 -2.57 6.81
CA SER A 267 6.66 -3.94 6.49
C SER A 267 6.07 -4.47 5.18
N THR A 268 4.89 -3.98 4.76
CA THR A 268 4.15 -4.59 3.65
C THR A 268 4.21 -3.78 2.35
N ILE A 269 4.35 -2.45 2.38
CA ILE A 269 4.40 -1.63 1.15
C ILE A 269 5.67 -1.92 0.33
N GLY A 270 6.84 -1.88 0.98
CA GLY A 270 8.11 -2.23 0.33
C GLY A 270 8.13 -3.69 -0.14
N ARG A 271 7.52 -4.60 0.62
CA ARG A 271 7.39 -6.01 0.27
C ARG A 271 6.46 -6.22 -0.93
N ALA A 272 5.36 -5.49 -1.02
CA ALA A 272 4.43 -5.54 -2.14
C ALA A 272 5.12 -5.13 -3.45
N LEU A 273 5.93 -4.05 -3.43
CA LEU A 273 6.74 -3.66 -4.58
C LEU A 273 7.70 -4.79 -5.00
N GLN A 274 8.39 -5.41 -4.04
CA GLN A 274 9.31 -6.53 -4.30
C GLN A 274 8.58 -7.74 -4.88
N LEU A 275 7.39 -8.08 -4.36
CA LEU A 275 6.58 -9.18 -4.91
C LEU A 275 6.08 -8.87 -6.33
N VAL A 276 5.73 -7.62 -6.66
CA VAL A 276 5.41 -7.24 -8.05
C VAL A 276 6.62 -7.46 -8.97
N ILE A 277 7.79 -6.93 -8.61
CA ILE A 277 9.04 -7.11 -9.37
C ILE A 277 9.39 -8.59 -9.53
N ARG A 278 9.22 -9.38 -8.46
CA ARG A 278 9.55 -10.80 -8.44
C ARG A 278 8.57 -11.65 -9.23
N ASN A 279 7.26 -11.49 -9.00
CA ASN A 279 6.22 -12.37 -9.52
C ASN A 279 5.76 -11.97 -10.94
N VAL A 280 5.80 -10.68 -11.27
CA VAL A 280 5.44 -10.18 -12.61
C VAL A 280 6.69 -9.94 -13.44
N GLY A 281 7.67 -9.21 -12.88
CA GLY A 281 8.91 -8.88 -13.57
C GLY A 281 9.88 -10.06 -13.70
N GLY A 282 9.81 -11.06 -12.83
CA GLY A 282 10.73 -12.21 -12.82
C GLY A 282 12.05 -11.97 -12.09
N GLY A 283 12.17 -10.90 -11.29
CA GLY A 283 13.37 -10.51 -10.53
C GLY A 283 13.70 -11.42 -9.33
N ARG A 284 13.84 -12.74 -9.55
CA ARG A 284 14.09 -13.72 -8.49
C ARG A 284 15.59 -13.84 -8.13
N PRO A 285 15.95 -14.00 -6.84
CA PRO A 285 17.31 -14.35 -6.38
C PRO A 285 17.88 -15.59 -7.08
N GLY A 286 19.16 -15.54 -7.47
CA GLY A 286 19.85 -16.64 -8.16
C GLY A 286 19.46 -16.79 -9.64
N GLY A 287 18.42 -16.07 -10.09
CA GLY A 287 18.01 -15.93 -11.48
C GLY A 287 18.49 -14.59 -12.04
N VAL A 288 17.56 -13.63 -12.15
CA VAL A 288 17.89 -12.29 -12.67
C VAL A 288 18.47 -11.38 -11.60
N ASP A 289 18.11 -11.55 -10.33
CA ASP A 289 18.83 -10.87 -9.25
C ASP A 289 20.23 -11.50 -9.09
N ARG A 290 21.26 -10.70 -9.38
CA ARG A 290 22.66 -11.12 -9.44
C ARG A 290 23.50 -10.64 -8.26
N ALA A 291 22.88 -10.06 -7.22
CA ALA A 291 23.61 -9.56 -6.07
C ALA A 291 24.56 -10.62 -5.49
N THR A 292 25.85 -10.27 -5.34
CA THR A 292 26.85 -11.14 -4.71
C THR A 292 26.52 -11.36 -3.24
N LEU A 293 26.05 -10.30 -2.57
CA LEU A 293 25.52 -10.30 -1.21
C LEU A 293 24.25 -9.45 -1.21
N GLY A 294 23.18 -9.94 -0.59
CA GLY A 294 21.97 -9.15 -0.33
C GLY A 294 22.02 -8.45 1.03
N HIS A 295 20.92 -7.76 1.38
CA HIS A 295 20.63 -7.29 2.73
C HIS A 295 19.14 -7.52 3.05
N PRO A 296 18.74 -7.55 4.33
CA PRO A 296 17.35 -7.80 4.72
C PRO A 296 16.32 -6.84 4.11
N GLY A 297 16.73 -5.61 3.77
CA GLY A 297 15.85 -4.62 3.12
C GLY A 297 15.42 -5.00 1.70
N LYS A 298 16.06 -5.98 1.05
CA LYS A 298 15.60 -6.50 -0.25
C LYS A 298 14.29 -7.30 -0.16
N THR A 299 13.87 -7.72 1.03
CA THR A 299 12.53 -8.29 1.25
C THR A 299 11.46 -7.19 1.22
N GLY A 300 11.82 -5.97 1.62
CA GLY A 300 10.96 -4.79 1.60
C GLY A 300 11.55 -3.68 2.47
N PHE A 301 11.64 -2.46 1.92
CA PHE A 301 12.20 -1.31 2.63
C PHE A 301 11.35 -0.05 2.37
N CYS A 302 10.52 0.33 3.34
CA CYS A 302 9.61 1.46 3.24
C CYS A 302 9.47 2.19 4.59
N PHE A 303 9.60 3.52 4.57
CA PHE A 303 9.41 4.37 5.75
C PHE A 303 8.85 5.75 5.38
N ALA A 304 8.29 6.44 6.36
CA ALA A 304 7.82 7.81 6.19
C ALA A 304 8.91 8.81 6.60
N GLU A 305 8.93 9.97 5.95
CA GLU A 305 9.65 11.13 6.49
C GLU A 305 8.87 11.73 7.67
N ASP A 306 9.58 12.14 8.72
CA ASP A 306 9.01 12.95 9.81
C ASP A 306 8.99 14.42 9.40
N GLU A 307 7.96 14.81 8.66
CA GLU A 307 7.76 16.18 8.19
C GLU A 307 7.44 17.16 9.32
N ALA A 308 6.74 16.70 10.36
CA ALA A 308 6.32 17.55 11.47
C ALA A 308 7.48 17.90 12.42
N GLY A 309 8.39 16.95 12.64
CA GLY A 309 9.62 17.16 13.43
C GLY A 309 10.81 17.69 12.63
N SER A 310 10.72 17.75 11.30
CA SER A 310 11.81 18.20 10.43
C SER A 310 12.01 19.72 10.52
N PRO A 311 13.26 20.21 10.61
CA PRO A 311 13.57 21.63 10.49
C PRO A 311 13.58 22.13 9.03
N TRP A 312 13.41 21.23 8.07
CA TRP A 312 13.48 21.50 6.63
C TRP A 312 12.16 21.18 5.94
N GLU A 313 11.97 21.73 4.74
CA GLU A 313 10.89 21.31 3.86
C GLU A 313 10.96 19.80 3.55
N PRO A 314 9.82 19.11 3.36
CA PRO A 314 9.80 17.69 3.03
C PRO A 314 10.62 17.34 1.79
N LEU A 315 11.17 16.12 1.74
CA LEU A 315 11.86 15.56 0.58
C LEU A 315 11.01 15.66 -0.69
N SER A 316 9.70 15.41 -0.60
CA SER A 316 8.80 15.54 -1.75
C SER A 316 8.81 16.96 -2.32
N VAL A 317 8.80 17.98 -1.46
CA VAL A 317 8.81 19.40 -1.84
C VAL A 317 10.14 19.79 -2.47
N SER A 318 11.27 19.38 -1.89
CA SER A 318 12.59 19.63 -2.49
C SER A 318 12.77 18.92 -3.84
N ARG A 319 11.95 17.90 -4.11
CA ARG A 319 11.90 17.15 -5.38
C ARG A 319 10.78 17.60 -6.32
N GLY A 320 10.15 18.74 -6.05
CA GLY A 320 9.23 19.43 -6.96
C GLY A 320 7.76 19.05 -6.80
N VAL A 321 7.39 18.28 -5.78
CA VAL A 321 5.98 18.03 -5.44
C VAL A 321 5.42 19.22 -4.67
N ALA A 322 4.15 19.58 -4.90
CA ALA A 322 3.52 20.68 -4.17
C ALA A 322 3.40 20.37 -2.67
N PRO A 323 3.59 21.37 -1.77
CA PRO A 323 3.40 21.17 -0.33
C PRO A 323 2.02 20.60 0.02
N GLY A 324 1.98 19.62 0.93
CA GLY A 324 0.75 18.97 1.37
C GLY A 324 0.25 17.85 0.45
N VAL A 325 0.91 17.60 -0.69
CA VAL A 325 0.59 16.47 -1.57
C VAL A 325 1.36 15.23 -1.15
N SER A 326 0.64 14.11 -1.03
CA SER A 326 1.21 12.80 -0.73
C SER A 326 2.06 12.31 -1.90
N ALA A 327 3.25 11.79 -1.61
CA ALA A 327 4.18 11.30 -2.63
C ALA A 327 5.03 10.13 -2.13
N VAL A 328 5.55 9.35 -3.07
CA VAL A 328 6.60 8.36 -2.83
C VAL A 328 7.86 8.75 -3.57
N THR A 329 9.01 8.55 -2.95
CA THR A 329 10.31 8.57 -3.61
C THR A 329 10.92 7.19 -3.56
N VAL A 330 11.14 6.58 -4.72
CA VAL A 330 11.80 5.27 -4.87
C VAL A 330 13.26 5.49 -5.23
N PHE A 331 14.16 4.83 -4.51
CA PHE A 331 15.62 4.98 -4.68
C PHE A 331 16.34 3.64 -4.47
N ALA A 332 17.51 3.49 -5.09
CA ALA A 332 18.35 2.32 -4.89
C ALA A 332 19.01 2.39 -3.51
N ALA A 333 18.92 1.31 -2.73
CA ALA A 333 19.34 1.28 -1.35
C ALA A 333 20.08 -0.01 -1.00
N GLU A 334 21.20 0.12 -0.31
CA GLU A 334 21.88 -0.92 0.46
C GLU A 334 21.31 -1.00 1.89
N GLY A 335 21.87 -1.89 2.72
CA GLY A 335 21.53 -1.93 4.14
C GLY A 335 21.94 -0.65 4.89
N PRO A 336 21.08 -0.10 5.77
CA PRO A 336 21.40 1.12 6.51
C PRO A 336 22.60 0.92 7.44
N ARG A 337 23.47 1.92 7.51
CA ARG A 337 24.61 1.97 8.43
C ARG A 337 24.49 3.18 9.36
N GLY A 338 24.48 2.91 10.65
CA GLY A 338 24.44 3.97 11.67
C GLY A 338 25.70 4.84 11.69
N ILE A 339 25.50 6.11 12.00
CA ILE A 339 26.51 7.10 12.37
C ILE A 339 26.21 7.51 13.81
N ALA A 340 27.21 7.45 14.68
CA ALA A 340 27.12 7.91 16.05
C ALA A 340 27.96 9.18 16.23
N ASP A 341 27.33 10.26 16.70
CA ASP A 341 28.03 11.46 17.14
C ASP A 341 27.31 12.08 18.33
N GLN A 342 27.70 11.68 19.53
CA GLN A 342 27.09 12.18 20.76
C GLN A 342 27.68 13.50 21.26
N ILE A 343 28.65 14.08 20.54
CA ILE A 343 29.52 15.15 21.06
C ILE A 343 29.37 16.45 20.28
N SER A 344 29.23 16.41 18.96
CA SER A 344 29.11 17.63 18.15
C SER A 344 27.91 18.47 18.60
N ARG A 345 28.14 19.77 18.81
CA ARG A 345 27.11 20.77 19.18
C ARG A 345 27.04 21.97 18.25
N THR A 346 27.97 22.06 17.29
CA THR A 346 27.94 23.05 16.21
C THR A 346 27.58 22.35 14.91
N PRO A 347 26.85 23.03 14.01
CA PRO A 347 26.43 22.43 12.75
C PRO A 347 27.64 22.06 11.87
N ASP A 348 28.70 22.88 11.84
CA ASP A 348 29.94 22.58 11.10
C ASP A 348 30.63 21.29 11.57
N SER A 349 30.72 21.08 12.89
CA SER A 349 31.33 19.88 13.46
C SER A 349 30.50 18.65 13.11
N LEU A 350 29.18 18.75 13.27
CA LEU A 350 28.27 17.65 12.98
C LEU A 350 28.24 17.32 11.47
N ALA A 351 28.22 18.32 10.59
CA ALA A 351 28.28 18.12 9.14
C ALA A 351 29.56 17.38 8.73
N ARG A 352 30.74 17.75 9.27
CA ARG A 352 31.99 17.02 9.03
C ARG A 352 31.96 15.58 9.56
N SER A 353 31.33 15.36 10.71
CA SER A 353 31.14 14.03 11.29
C SER A 353 30.25 13.13 10.43
N LEU A 354 29.11 13.67 9.96
CA LEU A 354 28.22 12.98 9.02
C LEU A 354 28.92 12.71 7.67
N ALA A 355 29.70 13.66 7.16
CA ALA A 355 30.52 13.50 5.96
C ALA A 355 31.54 12.36 6.10
N ALA A 356 32.20 12.22 7.26
CA ALA A 356 33.11 11.11 7.51
C ALA A 356 32.38 9.75 7.40
N GLY A 357 31.14 9.66 7.88
CA GLY A 357 30.28 8.50 7.69
C GLY A 357 29.90 8.26 6.22
N LEU A 358 29.52 9.30 5.48
CA LEU A 358 29.15 9.23 4.07
C LEU A 358 30.31 8.85 3.14
N ARG A 359 31.54 9.25 3.46
CA ARG A 359 32.75 8.96 2.67
C ARG A 359 32.90 7.46 2.38
N THR A 360 32.45 6.60 3.29
CA THR A 360 32.65 5.15 3.19
C THR A 360 31.59 4.42 2.35
N VAL A 361 30.57 5.11 1.81
CA VAL A 361 29.59 4.50 0.89
C VAL A 361 30.32 3.81 -0.27
N ALA A 362 30.04 2.51 -0.45
CA ALA A 362 30.76 1.55 -1.29
C ALA A 362 32.25 1.39 -0.94
N HIS A 363 33.05 2.46 -1.04
CA HIS A 363 34.47 2.48 -0.70
C HIS A 363 34.99 3.92 -0.53
N PRO A 364 35.88 4.24 0.45
CA PRO A 364 36.38 5.59 0.69
C PRO A 364 37.13 6.26 -0.47
N LYS A 365 37.65 5.46 -1.41
CA LYS A 365 38.42 5.92 -2.59
C LYS A 365 37.63 5.89 -3.89
N LEU A 366 36.39 5.38 -3.86
CA LEU A 366 35.49 5.41 -5.03
C LEU A 366 34.59 6.63 -4.91
N VAL A 367 34.56 7.45 -5.94
CA VAL A 367 33.89 8.75 -5.97
C VAL A 367 32.99 8.87 -7.19
N MET A 368 31.94 9.67 -7.08
CA MET A 368 30.98 10.05 -8.14
C MET A 368 30.21 8.89 -8.80
N GLY A 369 30.48 7.65 -8.41
CA GLY A 369 29.81 6.46 -8.93
C GLY A 369 28.54 6.11 -8.17
N PHE A 370 28.62 6.00 -6.85
CA PHE A 370 27.52 5.53 -6.00
C PHE A 370 26.78 6.70 -5.35
N ASP A 371 25.46 6.71 -5.46
CA ASP A 371 24.60 7.67 -4.75
C ASP A 371 24.37 7.23 -3.28
N ALA A 372 23.77 8.10 -2.46
CA ALA A 372 23.41 7.79 -1.08
C ALA A 372 22.21 8.61 -0.57
N THR A 373 21.59 8.11 0.49
CA THR A 373 20.57 8.82 1.28
C THR A 373 21.06 8.94 2.72
N LEU A 374 21.16 10.16 3.22
CA LEU A 374 21.42 10.47 4.63
C LEU A 374 20.08 10.61 5.35
N VAL A 375 19.84 9.72 6.33
CA VAL A 375 18.70 9.84 7.25
C VAL A 375 19.18 10.55 8.50
N VAL A 376 18.72 11.79 8.71
CA VAL A 376 19.05 12.61 9.88
C VAL A 376 17.98 12.42 10.94
N CYS A 377 18.36 11.91 12.11
CA CYS A 377 17.44 11.75 13.24
C CYS A 377 17.25 13.07 14.00
N PRO A 378 16.18 13.19 14.81
CA PRO A 378 15.79 14.45 15.46
C PRO A 378 16.90 15.14 16.27
N GLU A 379 17.70 14.41 17.05
CA GLU A 379 18.73 15.06 17.89
C GLU A 379 19.89 15.66 17.07
N HIS A 380 20.23 15.08 15.92
CA HIS A 380 21.18 15.69 14.97
C HIS A 380 20.52 16.86 14.23
N ALA A 381 19.28 16.70 13.78
CA ALA A 381 18.52 17.76 13.12
C ALA A 381 18.39 19.01 14.00
N ARG A 382 18.20 18.83 15.32
CA ARG A 382 18.11 19.92 16.30
C ARG A 382 19.37 20.80 16.35
N VAL A 383 20.55 20.25 16.12
CA VAL A 383 21.81 21.03 16.07
C VAL A 383 21.79 22.00 14.89
N PHE A 384 21.32 21.54 13.72
CA PHE A 384 21.17 22.38 12.53
C PHE A 384 20.06 23.41 12.70
N ALA A 385 18.90 22.98 13.23
CA ALA A 385 17.76 23.84 13.50
C ALA A 385 18.11 25.00 14.45
N ALA A 386 18.84 24.71 15.54
CA ALA A 386 19.27 25.72 16.51
C ALA A 386 20.24 26.75 15.91
N ALA A 387 20.97 26.38 14.86
CA ALA A 387 21.85 27.27 14.12
C ALA A 387 21.15 27.97 12.93
N GLY A 388 19.85 27.70 12.71
CA GLY A 388 19.09 28.25 11.59
C GLY A 388 19.52 27.70 10.22
N TRP A 389 20.16 26.53 10.15
CA TRP A 389 20.61 25.94 8.90
C TRP A 389 19.43 25.41 8.08
N SER A 390 19.31 25.91 6.86
CA SER A 390 18.45 25.33 5.83
C SER A 390 19.00 23.98 5.35
N ARG A 391 18.20 23.24 4.58
CA ARG A 391 18.65 22.02 3.90
C ARG A 391 19.85 22.31 2.99
N ALA A 392 19.80 23.42 2.25
CA ALA A 392 20.86 23.85 1.35
C ALA A 392 22.18 24.16 2.08
N ASP A 393 22.12 24.71 3.30
CA ASP A 393 23.32 24.95 4.12
C ASP A 393 23.99 23.62 4.50
N LEU A 394 23.20 22.63 4.93
CA LEU A 394 23.71 21.30 5.23
C LEU A 394 24.28 20.60 3.98
N GLU A 395 23.58 20.66 2.85
CA GLU A 395 24.05 20.09 1.58
C GLU A 395 25.36 20.73 1.12
N GLY A 396 25.49 22.05 1.23
CA GLY A 396 26.71 22.78 0.92
C GLY A 396 27.89 22.37 1.82
N ALA A 397 27.66 22.33 3.13
CA ALA A 397 28.69 21.92 4.10
C ALA A 397 29.13 20.46 3.91
N LEU A 398 28.19 19.55 3.58
CA LEU A 398 28.50 18.17 3.24
C LEU A 398 29.29 18.07 1.94
N ALA A 399 28.92 18.84 0.90
CA ALA A 399 29.61 18.85 -0.38
C ALA A 399 31.07 19.33 -0.25
N GLU A 400 31.31 20.36 0.56
CA GLU A 400 32.64 20.84 0.89
C GLU A 400 33.44 19.77 1.63
N ALA A 401 32.90 19.21 2.73
CA ALA A 401 33.56 18.19 3.53
C ALA A 401 33.80 16.86 2.78
N LEU A 402 33.05 16.61 1.70
CA LEU A 402 33.15 15.44 0.84
C LEU A 402 33.92 15.72 -0.46
N THR A 403 34.60 16.85 -0.57
CA THR A 403 35.57 17.11 -1.64
C THR A 403 36.91 16.47 -1.23
N LEU A 404 37.28 15.39 -1.91
CA LEU A 404 38.36 14.50 -1.49
C LEU A 404 39.68 14.83 -2.19
N ASP A 405 40.77 14.76 -1.43
CA ASP A 405 42.13 14.98 -1.91
C ASP A 405 42.54 13.87 -2.90
N PRO A 406 43.03 14.21 -4.11
CA PRO A 406 43.55 13.25 -5.07
C PRO A 406 44.59 12.28 -4.50
N ALA A 407 45.45 12.76 -3.61
CA ALA A 407 46.51 11.96 -3.00
C ALA A 407 45.96 10.83 -2.11
N GLU A 408 44.75 10.98 -1.59
CA GLU A 408 44.09 9.97 -0.76
C GLU A 408 43.29 8.95 -1.58
N ILE A 409 42.71 9.39 -2.70
CA ILE A 409 41.76 8.56 -3.48
C ILE A 409 42.40 7.86 -4.67
N VAL A 410 43.61 8.25 -5.10
CA VAL A 410 44.30 7.62 -6.22
C VAL A 410 44.63 6.15 -5.94
N ARG A 411 44.56 5.29 -6.97
CA ARG A 411 44.99 3.87 -6.88
C ARG A 411 46.38 3.74 -6.26
N GLY A 412 46.54 2.78 -5.36
CA GLY A 412 47.77 2.53 -4.60
C GLY A 412 47.97 3.42 -3.37
N ALA A 413 47.27 4.57 -3.26
CA ALA A 413 47.34 5.40 -2.05
C ALA A 413 46.93 4.62 -0.80
N GLY A 414 47.68 4.80 0.29
CA GLY A 414 47.48 4.08 1.54
C GLY A 414 47.73 2.56 1.46
N GLY A 415 48.41 2.09 0.41
CA GLY A 415 48.61 0.64 0.17
C GLY A 415 47.37 -0.08 -0.35
N ILE A 416 46.35 0.67 -0.82
CA ILE A 416 45.10 0.12 -1.35
C ILE A 416 45.11 0.27 -2.87
N GLU A 417 45.15 -0.86 -3.59
CA GLU A 417 45.18 -0.88 -5.06
C GLU A 417 43.95 -0.18 -5.69
N GLU A 418 42.78 -0.32 -5.08
CA GLU A 418 41.55 0.33 -5.55
C GLU A 418 41.56 1.86 -5.36
N GLY A 419 40.88 2.57 -6.25
CA GLY A 419 40.75 4.02 -6.23
C GLY A 419 40.63 4.64 -7.62
N VAL A 420 40.70 5.96 -7.66
CA VAL A 420 40.64 6.74 -8.90
C VAL A 420 41.94 6.56 -9.70
N PRO A 421 41.88 6.30 -11.02
CA PRO A 421 43.09 6.28 -11.86
C PRO A 421 43.87 7.59 -11.76
N ALA A 422 45.20 7.53 -11.70
CA ALA A 422 46.05 8.73 -11.54
C ALA A 422 45.76 9.83 -12.58
N ALA A 423 45.47 9.45 -13.83
CA ALA A 423 45.10 10.38 -14.90
C ALA A 423 43.79 11.17 -14.64
N ARG A 424 42.93 10.69 -13.73
CA ARG A 424 41.68 11.36 -13.31
C ARG A 424 41.78 12.03 -11.94
N ALA A 425 42.75 11.61 -11.11
CA ALA A 425 43.00 12.18 -9.79
C ALA A 425 43.98 13.38 -9.89
N THR A 426 43.63 14.39 -10.69
CA THR A 426 44.49 15.57 -10.92
C THR A 426 44.06 16.80 -10.13
N ALA A 427 42.85 16.79 -9.57
CA ALA A 427 42.27 17.85 -8.76
C ALA A 427 41.27 17.23 -7.78
N PRO A 428 40.92 17.91 -6.67
CA PRO A 428 39.94 17.39 -5.71
C PRO A 428 38.63 16.98 -6.38
N LEU A 429 38.08 15.84 -5.95
CA LEU A 429 36.86 15.25 -6.52
C LEU A 429 35.78 15.08 -5.45
N PRO A 430 34.51 15.39 -5.75
CA PRO A 430 33.43 15.17 -4.80
C PRO A 430 33.13 13.69 -4.63
N LYS A 431 32.79 13.26 -3.41
CA LYS A 431 32.38 11.87 -3.12
C LYS A 431 31.17 11.45 -3.96
N PHE A 432 30.18 12.32 -4.09
CA PHE A 432 28.94 12.07 -4.82
C PHE A 432 28.88 12.94 -6.07
N ARG A 433 28.19 12.45 -7.11
CA ARG A 433 27.82 13.29 -8.26
C ARG A 433 26.84 14.39 -7.82
N PRO A 434 26.68 15.48 -8.60
CA PRO A 434 25.60 16.43 -8.36
C PRO A 434 24.23 15.73 -8.29
N GLY A 435 23.47 16.00 -7.23
CA GLY A 435 22.18 15.37 -6.94
C GLY A 435 22.26 13.89 -6.50
N GLY A 436 23.46 13.36 -6.25
CA GLY A 436 23.68 11.97 -5.83
C GLY A 436 23.56 11.72 -4.32
N LEU A 437 23.27 12.77 -3.53
CA LEU A 437 23.03 12.67 -2.09
C LEU A 437 21.63 13.21 -1.79
N MET A 438 20.78 12.39 -1.19
CA MET A 438 19.50 12.82 -0.63
C MET A 438 19.59 12.94 0.89
N ILE A 439 18.83 13.86 1.47
CA ILE A 439 18.69 14.03 2.92
C ILE A 439 17.23 13.80 3.30
N VAL A 440 16.98 12.98 4.32
CA VAL A 440 15.64 12.65 4.82
C VAL A 440 15.63 12.78 6.33
N HIS A 441 14.57 13.36 6.89
CA HIS A 441 14.40 13.44 8.34
C HIS A 441 13.53 12.30 8.85
N ALA A 442 14.07 11.41 9.69
CA ALA A 442 13.30 10.32 10.31
C ALA A 442 14.06 9.73 11.50
N GLY A 443 13.34 9.12 12.44
CA GLY A 443 13.93 8.41 13.57
C GLY A 443 13.35 8.80 14.92
N GLY A 444 13.83 8.15 15.98
CA GLY A 444 13.40 8.45 17.35
C GLY A 444 14.05 9.70 17.92
N GLY A 445 13.35 10.41 18.81
CA GLY A 445 13.83 11.63 19.46
C GLY A 445 14.88 11.43 20.58
N ALA A 446 15.47 10.24 20.69
CA ALA A 446 16.46 9.92 21.72
C ALA A 446 17.70 9.28 21.11
N GLY A 447 18.87 9.73 21.57
CA GLY A 447 20.18 9.28 21.07
C GLY A 447 20.65 10.09 19.85
N MET A 448 21.90 10.54 19.89
CA MET A 448 22.52 11.25 18.78
C MET A 448 23.11 10.27 17.78
N PHE A 449 22.21 9.75 16.94
CA PHE A 449 22.52 8.83 15.86
C PHE A 449 21.89 9.32 14.57
N SER A 450 22.43 8.92 13.44
CA SER A 450 21.82 9.07 12.10
C SER A 450 22.20 7.86 11.28
N ALA A 451 21.71 7.75 10.05
CA ALA A 451 22.05 6.62 9.20
C ALA A 451 22.40 7.06 7.80
N VAL A 452 23.31 6.31 7.17
CA VAL A 452 23.55 6.37 5.74
C VAL A 452 22.96 5.11 5.11
N ILE A 453 22.17 5.31 4.07
CA ILE A 453 21.74 4.26 3.16
C ILE A 453 22.53 4.52 1.87
N GLY A 454 23.61 3.78 1.64
CA GLY A 454 24.29 3.85 0.35
C GLY A 454 23.39 3.31 -0.76
N GLY A 455 23.62 3.78 -1.98
CA GLY A 455 22.83 3.40 -3.13
C GLY A 455 23.56 2.46 -4.07
N TRP A 456 23.31 2.65 -5.35
CA TRP A 456 23.98 1.97 -6.46
C TRP A 456 24.58 3.02 -7.40
N VAL A 457 25.11 2.58 -8.54
CA VAL A 457 25.61 3.47 -9.60
C VAL A 457 24.51 4.49 -9.94
N GLY A 458 24.86 5.78 -9.86
CA GLY A 458 23.93 6.88 -10.00
C GLY A 458 23.82 7.43 -11.42
N GLY A 459 22.70 8.07 -11.73
CA GLY A 459 22.51 8.83 -12.97
C GLY A 459 22.32 7.95 -14.20
N ALA A 460 22.70 8.46 -15.39
CA ALA A 460 22.46 7.78 -16.67
C ALA A 460 23.14 6.40 -16.80
N ALA A 461 24.17 6.12 -15.99
CA ALA A 461 24.87 4.83 -15.99
C ALA A 461 24.22 3.79 -15.07
N GLY A 462 23.25 4.16 -14.24
CA GLY A 462 22.61 3.28 -13.28
C GLY A 462 21.20 3.74 -12.93
N SER A 463 20.97 4.15 -11.69
CA SER A 463 19.66 4.52 -11.16
C SER A 463 19.63 5.98 -10.69
N THR A 464 18.51 6.65 -10.89
CA THR A 464 18.19 7.95 -10.31
C THR A 464 16.93 7.81 -9.45
N PRO A 465 16.89 8.39 -8.23
CA PRO A 465 15.67 8.39 -7.44
C PRO A 465 14.49 9.01 -8.21
N VAL A 466 13.31 8.39 -8.14
CA VAL A 466 12.10 8.84 -8.84
C VAL A 466 11.00 9.14 -7.84
N THR A 467 10.39 10.30 -7.99
CA THR A 467 9.26 10.74 -7.16
C THR A 467 7.97 10.72 -7.97
N ARG A 468 6.90 10.19 -7.36
CA ARG A 468 5.54 10.17 -7.93
C ARG A 468 4.55 10.58 -6.85
N GLU A 469 3.58 11.39 -7.22
CA GLU A 469 2.44 11.70 -6.36
C GLU A 469 1.58 10.44 -6.14
N VAL A 470 1.05 10.30 -4.94
CA VAL A 470 0.11 9.23 -4.60
C VAL A 470 -1.28 9.69 -5.01
N ARG A 471 -1.89 8.94 -5.94
CA ARG A 471 -3.24 9.18 -6.43
C ARG A 471 -4.19 8.09 -5.88
N PRO A 472 -5.36 8.47 -5.34
CA PRO A 472 -6.32 7.52 -4.78
C PRO A 472 -6.86 6.56 -5.83
#